data_AF-A0A0S2JFQ2-F1
#
_entry.id   AF-A0A0S2JFQ2-F1
#
_cell.length_a   1.000
_cell.length_b   1.000
_cell.length_c   1.000
_cell.angle_alpha   90.00
_cell.angle_beta   90.00
_cell.angle_gamma   90.00
#
_symmetry.space_group_name_H-M   'P 1'
#
loop_
_entity.id
_entity.type
_entity.pdbx_description
1 polymer ?
#
loop_
_entity_poly.entity_id
_entity_poly.type
_entity_poly.pdbx_seq_one_letter_code
_entity_poly.pdbx_strand_id
1 'polypeptide(L)'
;MNTSQAQRYNYLYEQHLINLSLQGKRPSTIDGYSRAVRRITAFFDKSPDDLGIDELKQYFNSFIQKHSWSTVKIDRNALQFFYR
;
A
#
# COMPACT_ATOMS: atom_id res chain seq x y z
N MET A 1 -7.77 -4.76 12.70
CA MET A 1 -7.63 -3.34 13.09
C MET A 1 -8.73 -2.98 14.06
N ASN A 2 -8.47 -2.11 15.03
CA ASN A 2 -9.53 -1.51 15.84
C ASN A 2 -10.29 -0.41 15.06
N THR A 3 -11.41 0.08 15.60
CA THR A 3 -12.27 1.06 14.93
C THR A 3 -11.55 2.37 14.58
N SER A 4 -10.68 2.87 15.47
CA SER A 4 -9.90 4.09 15.23
C SER A 4 -8.90 3.90 14.10
N GLN A 5 -8.17 2.77 14.09
CA GLN A 5 -7.26 2.41 13.02
C GLN A 5 -7.98 2.22 11.68
N ALA A 6 -9.18 1.66 11.67
CA ALA A 6 -9.97 1.49 10.45
C ALA A 6 -10.43 2.83 9.86
N GLN A 7 -10.86 3.78 10.70
CA GLN A 7 -11.20 5.14 10.26
C GLN A 7 -9.98 5.86 9.69
N ARG A 8 -8.83 5.76 10.37
CA ARG A 8 -7.57 6.35 9.88
C ARG A 8 -7.12 5.72 8.56
N TYR A 9 -7.19 4.40 8.45
CA TYR A 9 -6.91 3.70 7.19
C TYR A 9 -7.80 4.20 6.06
N ASN A 10 -9.11 4.32 6.26
CA ASN A 10 -10.04 4.78 5.23
C ASN A 10 -9.69 6.20 4.76
N TYR A 11 -9.41 7.11 5.71
CA TYR A 11 -8.97 8.47 5.40
C TYR A 11 -7.67 8.46 4.57
N LEU A 12 -6.64 7.73 5.01
CA LEU A 12 -5.36 7.66 4.30
C LEU A 12 -5.50 7.02 2.92
N TYR A 13 -6.36 6.02 2.78
CA TYR A 13 -6.65 5.37 1.51
C TYR A 13 -7.32 6.34 0.53
N GLU A 14 -8.29 7.13 0.98
CA GLU A 14 -8.91 8.17 0.14
C GLU A 14 -7.88 9.24 -0.28
N GLN A 15 -7.06 9.72 0.67
CA GLN A 15 -5.99 10.67 0.34
C GLN A 15 -5.00 10.10 -0.66
N HIS A 16 -4.66 8.82 -0.55
CA HIS A 16 -3.79 8.14 -1.50
C HIS A 16 -4.38 8.15 -2.92
N LEU A 17 -5.67 7.85 -3.09
CA LEU A 17 -6.35 7.90 -4.39
C LEU A 17 -6.37 9.32 -4.97
N ILE A 18 -6.64 10.32 -4.14
CA ILE A 18 -6.61 11.73 -4.54
C ILE A 18 -5.21 12.11 -5.01
N ASN A 19 -4.17 11.79 -4.25
CA ASN A 19 -2.79 12.12 -4.57
C ASN A 19 -2.32 11.47 -5.88
N LEU A 20 -2.71 10.22 -6.13
CA LEU A 20 -2.42 9.55 -7.40
C LEU A 20 -3.10 10.25 -8.59
N SER A 21 -4.34 10.68 -8.39
CA SER A 21 -5.11 11.41 -9.40
C SER A 21 -4.51 12.78 -9.69
N LEU A 22 -4.11 13.53 -8.64
CA LEU A 22 -3.46 14.83 -8.75
C LEU A 22 -2.10 14.76 -9.47
N GLN A 23 -1.37 13.65 -9.33
CA GLN A 23 -0.13 13.40 -10.10
C GLN A 23 -0.39 12.90 -11.53
N GLY A 24 -1.63 12.86 -12.00
CA GLY A 24 -1.98 12.42 -13.35
C GLY A 24 -1.61 10.97 -13.63
N LYS A 25 -1.62 10.09 -12.61
CA LYS A 25 -1.34 8.66 -12.82
C LYS A 25 -2.45 8.05 -13.68
N ARG A 26 -2.06 7.09 -14.55
CA ARG A 26 -3.03 6.35 -15.37
C ARG A 26 -3.98 5.53 -14.48
N PRO A 27 -5.23 5.28 -14.92
CA PRO A 27 -6.19 4.48 -14.16
C PRO A 27 -5.64 3.11 -13.72
N SER A 28 -4.90 2.43 -14.59
CA SER A 28 -4.24 1.15 -14.27
C SER A 28 -3.18 1.26 -13.17
N THR A 29 -2.49 2.40 -13.10
CA THR A 29 -1.51 2.68 -12.03
C THR A 29 -2.22 2.98 -10.72
N ILE A 30 -3.31 3.76 -10.75
CA ILE A 30 -4.13 4.04 -9.56
C ILE A 30 -4.66 2.74 -8.97
N ASP A 31 -5.24 1.90 -9.80
CA ASP A 31 -5.74 0.58 -9.42
C ASP A 31 -4.61 -0.33 -8.87
N GLY A 32 -3.47 -0.41 -9.56
CA GLY A 32 -2.31 -1.17 -9.08
C GLY A 32 -1.80 -0.70 -7.71
N TYR A 33 -1.70 0.62 -7.51
CA TYR A 33 -1.15 1.18 -6.27
C TYR A 33 -2.13 1.07 -5.10
N SER A 34 -3.42 1.33 -5.35
CA SER A 34 -4.46 1.18 -4.35
C SER A 34 -4.55 -0.26 -3.82
N ARG A 35 -4.38 -1.27 -4.69
CA ARG A 35 -4.32 -2.68 -4.28
C ARG A 35 -3.12 -2.98 -3.39
N ALA A 36 -1.97 -2.38 -3.64
CA ALA A 36 -0.78 -2.59 -2.82
C ALA A 36 -1.00 -2.10 -1.37
N VAL A 37 -1.58 -0.90 -1.21
CA VAL A 37 -1.94 -0.35 0.12
C VAL A 37 -2.94 -1.27 0.82
N ARG A 38 -4.00 -1.70 0.13
CA ARG A 38 -4.97 -2.67 0.69
C ARG A 38 -4.32 -3.97 1.12
N ARG A 39 -3.40 -4.50 0.31
CA ARG A 39 -2.77 -5.79 0.56
C ARG A 39 -1.86 -5.74 1.78
N ILE A 40 -1.04 -4.71 1.92
CA ILE A 40 -0.14 -4.62 3.09
C ILE A 40 -0.92 -4.36 4.38
N THR A 41 -1.97 -3.54 4.33
CA THR A 41 -2.87 -3.33 5.47
C THR A 41 -3.54 -4.63 5.90
N ALA A 42 -4.05 -5.42 4.94
CA ALA A 42 -4.62 -6.72 5.23
C ALA A 42 -3.58 -7.75 5.74
N PHE A 43 -2.33 -7.66 5.28
CA PHE A 43 -1.26 -8.57 5.69
C PHE A 43 -0.90 -8.42 7.17
N PHE A 44 -0.84 -7.18 7.69
CA PHE A 44 -0.50 -6.90 9.09
C PHE A 44 -1.72 -6.65 9.99
N ASP A 45 -2.90 -6.50 9.41
CA ASP A 45 -4.11 -6.03 10.09
C ASP A 45 -3.89 -4.70 10.83
N LYS A 46 -3.14 -3.79 10.18
CA LYS A 46 -2.71 -2.48 10.70
C LYS A 46 -2.82 -1.38 9.65
N SER A 47 -3.03 -0.16 10.12
CA SER A 47 -3.02 1.03 9.26
C SER A 47 -1.63 1.20 8.63
N PRO A 48 -1.52 1.53 7.33
CA PRO A 48 -0.25 1.52 6.62
C PRO A 48 0.74 2.56 7.16
N ASP A 49 0.27 3.65 7.77
CA ASP A 49 1.09 4.66 8.46
C ASP A 49 1.73 4.17 9.77
N ASP A 50 1.24 3.07 10.36
CA ASP A 50 1.85 2.45 11.56
C ASP A 50 2.98 1.48 11.22
N LEU A 51 3.22 1.19 9.93
CA LEU A 51 4.15 0.15 9.51
C LEU A 51 5.60 0.65 9.55
N GLY A 52 6.44 -0.10 10.25
CA GLY A 52 7.88 0.15 10.32
C GLY A 52 8.67 -0.51 9.19
N ILE A 53 9.96 -0.15 9.09
CA ILE A 53 10.88 -0.71 8.08
C ILE A 53 10.97 -2.24 8.15
N ASP A 54 10.97 -2.81 9.36
CA ASP A 54 11.09 -4.27 9.52
C ASP A 54 9.84 -5.01 9.10
N GLU A 55 8.65 -4.43 9.30
CA GLU A 55 7.39 -4.95 8.75
C GLU A 55 7.40 -4.88 7.22
N LEU A 56 7.90 -3.78 6.62
CA LEU A 56 8.06 -3.69 5.17
C LEU A 56 9.00 -4.78 4.62
N LYS A 57 10.13 -5.05 5.30
CA LYS A 57 11.04 -6.14 4.92
C LYS A 57 10.36 -7.51 5.03
N GLN A 58 9.64 -7.76 6.11
CA GLN A 58 8.90 -9.01 6.31
C GLN A 58 7.85 -9.23 5.22
N TYR A 59 7.08 -8.18 4.89
CA TYR A 59 6.11 -8.20 3.82
C TYR A 59 6.76 -8.58 2.49
N PHE A 60 7.78 -7.84 2.05
CA PHE A 60 8.42 -8.10 0.76
C PHE A 60 9.16 -9.45 0.71
N ASN A 61 9.74 -9.91 1.81
CA ASN A 61 10.37 -11.23 1.89
C ASN A 61 9.34 -12.35 1.64
N SER A 62 8.14 -12.26 2.25
CA SER A 62 7.04 -13.19 1.96
C SER A 62 6.46 -12.99 0.55
N PHE A 63 6.37 -11.74 0.10
CA PHE A 63 5.70 -11.36 -1.15
C PHE A 63 6.45 -11.86 -2.39
N ILE A 64 7.78 -11.77 -2.38
CA ILE A 64 8.64 -12.22 -3.49
C ILE A 64 8.55 -13.73 -3.73
N GLN A 65 8.26 -14.53 -2.70
CA GLN A 65 8.11 -15.98 -2.84
C GLN A 65 6.79 -16.40 -3.51
N LYS A 66 5.79 -15.51 -3.54
CA LYS A 66 4.41 -15.82 -3.95
C LYS A 66 3.96 -15.11 -5.22
N HIS A 67 4.70 -14.10 -5.66
CA HIS A 67 4.28 -13.23 -6.76
C HIS A 67 5.40 -12.96 -7.75
N SER A 68 4.99 -12.65 -8.98
CA SER A 68 5.92 -12.27 -10.04
C SER A 68 6.67 -10.97 -9.71
N TRP A 69 7.88 -10.82 -10.26
CA TRP A 69 8.67 -9.60 -10.10
C TRP A 69 7.97 -8.34 -10.60
N SER A 70 7.08 -8.42 -11.59
CA SER A 70 6.29 -7.26 -12.03
C SER A 70 5.32 -6.82 -10.93
N THR A 71 4.63 -7.76 -10.28
CA THR A 71 3.76 -7.48 -9.13
C THR A 71 4.54 -6.89 -7.96
N VAL A 72 5.69 -7.48 -7.60
CA VAL A 72 6.58 -6.97 -6.53
C VAL A 72 6.98 -5.52 -6.79
N LYS A 73 7.35 -5.19 -8.04
CA LYS A 73 7.72 -3.82 -8.43
C LYS A 73 6.57 -2.83 -8.29
N ILE A 74 5.35 -3.23 -8.68
CA ILE A 74 4.15 -2.39 -8.52
C ILE A 74 3.94 -2.08 -7.04
N ASP A 75 3.93 -3.09 -6.18
CA ASP A 75 3.73 -2.92 -4.74
C ASP A 75 4.81 -2.05 -4.10
N ARG A 76 6.08 -2.27 -4.44
CA ARG A 76 7.19 -1.46 -3.94
C ARG A 76 7.03 0.01 -4.33
N ASN A 77 6.73 0.29 -5.59
CA ASN A 77 6.58 1.66 -6.07
C ASN A 77 5.32 2.33 -5.48
N ALA A 78 4.26 1.56 -5.25
CA ALA A 78 3.04 2.04 -4.62
C ALA A 78 3.27 2.45 -3.17
N LEU A 79 3.97 1.62 -2.39
CA LEU A 79 4.30 1.94 -1.00
C LEU A 79 5.31 3.07 -0.92
N GLN A 80 6.30 3.12 -1.81
CA GLN A 80 7.20 4.26 -1.92
C GLN A 80 6.45 5.57 -2.24
N PHE A 81 5.40 5.51 -3.05
CA PHE A 81 4.54 6.67 -3.31
C PHE A 81 3.70 7.03 -2.07
N PHE A 82 3.17 6.04 -1.36
CA PHE A 82 2.32 6.26 -0.19
C PHE A 82 3.08 6.92 0.98
N TYR A 83 4.33 6.52 1.22
CA TYR A 83 5.15 7.03 2.33
C TYR A 83 5.96 8.30 2.03
N ARG A 84 5.88 8.81 0.80
CA ARG A 84 6.57 10.04 0.38
C ARG A 84 5.63 11.23 0.43
#